data_AF-A0A942GLD1-F1
#
_entry.id   AF-A0A942GLD1-F1
#
_cell.length_a   1.000
_cell.length_b   1.000
_cell.length_c   1.000
_cell.angle_alpha   90.00
_cell.angle_beta   90.00
_cell.angle_gamma   90.00
#
_symmetry.space_group_name_H-M   'P 1'
#
loop_
_entity.id
_entity.type
_entity.pdbx_description
1 polymer ?
#
loop_
_entity_poly.entity_id
_entity_poly.type
_entity_poly.pdbx_seq_one_letter_code
_entity_poly.pdbx_strand_id
1 'polypeptide(L)'
;MENELMISVAKIVGVQGLNGELKLVPLSDHPGRFTEMAGKRFVWQRDGETRLVEVESVRGAGRPYLLILVGVNSRNLAEAFVGGDLAVPESELLPLPEGSFYIFQLVGLSVLDERGHSLGQIKEVLQPG
;
A
#
# COMPACT_ATOMS: atom_id res chain seq x y z
N MET A 1 -14.03 -10.29 17.90
CA MET A 1 -12.68 -9.85 17.48
C MET A 1 -12.93 -8.97 16.28
N GLU A 2 -12.72 -7.67 16.42
CA GLU A 2 -12.99 -6.71 15.34
C GLU A 2 -12.18 -7.09 14.11
N ASN A 3 -12.84 -7.23 12.96
CA ASN A 3 -12.18 -7.38 11.68
C ASN A 3 -11.54 -6.01 11.38
N GLU A 4 -10.28 -5.84 11.72
CA GLU A 4 -9.53 -4.65 11.35
C GLU A 4 -9.36 -4.64 9.82
N LEU A 5 -9.89 -3.60 9.18
CA LEU A 5 -9.81 -3.45 7.73
C LEU A 5 -8.36 -3.17 7.35
N MET A 6 -7.79 -4.04 6.52
CA MET A 6 -6.43 -3.94 6.02
C MET A 6 -6.43 -3.19 4.69
N ILE A 7 -5.66 -2.11 4.62
CA ILE A 7 -5.58 -1.25 3.44
C ILE A 7 -4.25 -1.51 2.73
N SER A 8 -4.32 -1.99 1.49
CA SER A 8 -3.14 -2.18 0.63
C SER A 8 -2.59 -0.82 0.19
N VAL A 9 -1.30 -0.60 0.44
CA VAL A 9 -0.61 0.68 0.14
C VAL A 9 0.41 0.55 -0.98
N ALA A 10 0.90 -0.66 -1.26
CA ALA A 10 1.84 -0.91 -2.35
C ALA A 10 1.83 -2.38 -2.80
N LYS A 11 2.31 -2.62 -4.03
CA LYS A 11 2.42 -3.95 -4.63
C LYS A 11 3.87 -4.32 -4.91
N ILE A 12 4.26 -5.55 -4.58
CA ILE A 12 5.55 -6.11 -4.95
C ILE A 12 5.42 -6.73 -6.35
N VAL A 13 6.09 -6.13 -7.34
CA VAL A 13 5.94 -6.51 -8.76
C VAL A 13 7.09 -7.34 -9.30
N GLY A 14 8.16 -7.52 -8.52
CA GLY A 14 9.30 -8.32 -8.93
C GLY A 14 10.49 -8.17 -8.01
N VAL A 15 11.62 -8.70 -8.45
CA VAL A 15 12.91 -8.65 -7.75
C VAL A 15 13.95 -7.91 -8.58
N GLN A 16 14.98 -7.41 -7.91
CA GLN A 16 16.16 -6.82 -8.52
C GLN A 16 17.44 -7.41 -7.93
N GLY A 17 18.42 -7.70 -8.79
CA GLY A 17 19.71 -8.25 -8.38
C GLY A 17 19.61 -9.62 -7.69
N LEU A 18 20.60 -9.90 -6.83
CA LEU A 18 20.75 -11.16 -6.11
C LEU A 18 20.56 -11.05 -4.59
N ASN A 19 20.57 -9.83 -4.04
CA ASN A 19 20.65 -9.56 -2.60
C ASN A 19 19.29 -9.34 -1.94
N GLY A 20 18.21 -9.89 -2.53
CA GLY A 20 16.87 -9.81 -1.96
C GLY A 20 16.12 -8.50 -2.20
N GLU A 21 16.59 -7.63 -3.10
CA GLU A 21 15.85 -6.39 -3.42
C GLU A 21 14.53 -6.69 -4.13
N LEU A 22 13.45 -6.09 -3.62
CA LEU A 22 12.09 -6.19 -4.12
C LEU A 22 11.70 -4.90 -4.83
N LYS A 23 11.08 -5.03 -6.01
CA LYS A 23 10.49 -3.91 -6.75
C LYS A 23 9.10 -3.62 -6.20
N LEU A 24 8.93 -2.45 -5.60
CA LEU A 24 7.71 -2.00 -4.96
C LEU A 24 7.05 -0.89 -5.78
N VAL A 25 5.77 -1.06 -6.11
CA VAL A 25 4.94 -0.06 -6.78
C VAL A 25 3.92 0.48 -5.78
N PRO A 26 4.03 1.74 -5.34
CA PRO A 26 3.00 2.42 -4.55
C PRO A 26 1.63 2.41 -5.23
N LEU A 27 0.58 2.15 -4.44
CA LEU A 27 -0.83 2.30 -4.83
C LEU A 27 -1.39 3.69 -4.48
N SER A 28 -0.55 4.61 -3.98
CA SER A 28 -0.92 6.01 -3.74
C SER A 28 -0.01 6.96 -4.50
N ASP A 29 -0.55 8.11 -4.87
CA ASP A 29 0.14 9.17 -5.61
C ASP A 29 0.83 10.20 -4.69
N HIS A 30 1.14 9.83 -3.45
CA HIS A 30 1.88 10.70 -2.55
C HIS A 30 3.40 10.47 -2.70
N PRO A 31 4.12 11.33 -3.46
CA PRO A 31 5.56 11.19 -3.62
C PRO A 31 6.26 11.30 -2.26
N GLY A 32 7.17 10.37 -1.96
CA GLY A 32 7.99 10.41 -0.74
C GLY A 32 7.46 9.65 0.47
N ARG A 33 6.23 9.11 0.44
CA ARG A 33 5.71 8.29 1.57
C ARG A 33 6.54 7.03 1.84
N PHE A 34 7.15 6.48 0.79
CA PHE A 34 7.85 5.20 0.84
C PHE A 34 9.30 5.30 1.32
N THR A 35 9.92 6.50 1.30
CA THR A 35 11.31 6.68 1.75
C THR A 35 11.49 6.58 3.27
N GLU A 36 10.41 6.73 4.04
CA GLU A 36 10.41 6.62 5.51
C GLU A 36 9.85 5.27 6.01
N MET A 37 9.93 4.22 5.17
CA MET A 37 9.43 2.89 5.52
C MET A 37 10.44 2.02 6.27
N ALA A 38 11.73 2.35 6.23
CA ALA A 38 12.75 1.59 6.95
C ALA A 38 12.41 1.50 8.46
N GLY A 39 12.48 0.28 9.01
CA GLY A 39 12.10 -0.04 10.39
C GLY A 39 10.60 -0.17 10.66
N LYS A 40 9.73 0.05 9.66
CA LYS A 40 8.27 -0.13 9.80
C LYS A 40 7.86 -1.55 9.43
N ARG A 41 6.80 -2.02 10.09
CA ARG A 41 6.18 -3.33 9.84
C ARG A 41 4.95 -3.16 8.96
N PHE A 42 4.73 -4.12 8.08
CA PHE A 42 3.60 -4.20 7.17
C PHE A 42 3.04 -5.61 7.19
N VAL A 43 1.79 -5.76 6.77
CA VAL A 43 1.24 -7.06 6.46
C VAL A 43 1.38 -7.29 4.96
N TRP A 44 2.19 -8.27 4.58
CA TRP A 44 2.21 -8.78 3.22
C TRP A 44 1.00 -9.69 3.02
N GLN A 45 0.28 -9.54 1.90
CA GLN A 45 -0.92 -10.32 1.59
C GLN A 45 -0.89 -10.81 0.14
N ARG A 46 -1.24 -12.08 -0.08
CA ARG A 46 -1.37 -12.67 -1.41
C ARG A 46 -2.24 -13.92 -1.36
N ASP A 47 -3.20 -14.06 -2.27
CA ASP A 47 -3.98 -15.29 -2.45
C ASP A 47 -4.62 -15.84 -1.15
N GLY A 48 -5.02 -14.95 -0.23
CA GLY A 48 -5.57 -15.29 1.09
C GLY A 48 -4.53 -15.60 2.18
N GLU A 49 -3.25 -15.65 1.84
CA GLU A 49 -2.14 -15.74 2.78
C GLU A 49 -1.74 -14.34 3.28
N THR A 50 -1.43 -14.22 4.57
CA THR A 50 -0.92 -13.00 5.19
C THR A 50 0.33 -13.26 6.02
N ARG A 51 1.33 -12.37 5.94
CA ARG A 51 2.57 -12.45 6.72
C ARG A 51 2.95 -11.09 7.27
N LEU A 52 3.34 -11.01 8.54
CA LEU A 52 3.95 -9.80 9.08
C LEU A 52 5.39 -9.69 8.56
N VAL A 53 5.73 -8.55 7.96
CA VAL A 53 7.05 -8.28 7.38
C VAL A 53 7.58 -6.95 7.89
N GLU A 54 8.89 -6.85 8.05
CA GLU A 54 9.57 -5.61 8.45
C GLU A 54 10.46 -5.12 7.32
N VAL A 55 10.42 -3.82 7.03
CA VAL A 55 11.24 -3.20 5.99
C VAL A 55 12.60 -2.86 6.58
N GLU A 56 13.65 -3.47 6.05
CA GLU A 56 15.03 -3.20 6.44
C GLU A 56 15.54 -1.91 5.79
N SER A 57 15.33 -1.77 4.48
CA SER A 57 15.75 -0.57 3.74
C SER A 57 14.85 -0.31 2.55
N VAL A 58 14.82 0.95 2.13
CA VAL A 58 14.10 1.40 0.95
C VAL A 58 14.92 2.47 0.24
N ARG A 59 14.99 2.38 -1.09
CA ARG A 59 15.73 3.33 -1.93
C ARG A 59 15.03 3.54 -3.26
N GLY A 60 15.40 4.64 -3.92
CA GLY A 60 14.81 5.07 -5.18
C GLY A 60 13.88 6.26 -5.00
N ALA A 61 13.59 6.94 -6.12
CA ALA A 61 12.80 8.17 -6.15
C ALA A 61 11.64 8.08 -7.15
N GLY A 62 11.13 6.88 -7.45
CA GLY A 62 10.11 6.69 -8.47
C GLY A 62 9.46 5.30 -8.44
N ARG A 63 8.53 5.06 -9.38
CA ARG A 63 7.90 3.76 -9.59
C ARG A 63 8.76 2.93 -10.56
N PRO A 64 9.34 1.77 -10.16
CA PRO A 64 9.27 1.14 -8.83
C PRO A 64 10.35 1.63 -7.85
N TYR A 65 10.01 1.62 -6.56
CA TYR A 65 10.96 1.69 -5.45
C TYR A 65 11.66 0.35 -5.27
N LEU A 66 12.80 0.33 -4.60
CA LEU A 66 13.49 -0.88 -4.19
C LEU A 66 13.44 -0.99 -2.68
N LEU A 67 12.94 -2.11 -2.17
CA LEU A 67 12.96 -2.41 -0.74
C LEU A 67 13.71 -3.71 -0.44
N ILE A 68 14.21 -3.81 0.79
CA ILE A 68 14.67 -5.06 1.39
C ILE A 68 13.83 -5.31 2.63
N LEU A 69 13.36 -6.54 2.81
CA LEU A 69 12.68 -6.99 4.03
C LEU A 69 13.70 -7.64 4.96
N VAL A 70 13.53 -7.46 6.27
CA VAL A 70 14.39 -8.08 7.28
C VAL A 70 14.39 -9.60 7.08
N GLY A 71 15.58 -10.18 6.92
CA GLY A 71 15.76 -11.62 6.69
C GLY A 71 15.59 -12.09 5.24
N VAL A 72 15.23 -11.20 4.32
CA VAL A 72 15.11 -11.49 2.87
C VAL A 72 16.37 -11.00 2.16
N ASN A 73 17.44 -11.79 2.25
CA ASN A 73 18.79 -11.41 1.79
C ASN A 73 19.24 -12.13 0.49
N SER A 74 18.33 -12.84 -0.19
CA SER A 74 18.62 -13.49 -1.46
C SER A 74 17.47 -13.36 -2.44
N ARG A 75 17.77 -13.44 -3.73
CA ARG A 75 16.77 -13.42 -4.80
C ARG A 75 15.68 -14.47 -4.58
N ASN A 76 16.06 -15.72 -4.27
CA ASN A 76 15.11 -16.81 -4.09
C ASN A 76 14.13 -16.52 -2.95
N LEU A 77 14.61 -15.95 -1.85
CA LEU A 77 13.74 -15.55 -0.73
C LEU A 77 12.81 -14.40 -1.15
N ALA A 78 13.33 -13.42 -1.90
CA ALA A 78 12.54 -12.28 -2.36
C ALA A 78 11.46 -12.69 -3.38
N GLU A 79 11.73 -13.66 -4.25
CA GLU A 79 10.76 -14.14 -5.25
C GLU A 79 9.47 -14.68 -4.61
N ALA A 80 9.53 -15.20 -3.37
CA ALA A 80 8.36 -15.65 -2.64
C ALA A 80 7.36 -14.53 -2.30
N PHE A 81 7.80 -13.27 -2.29
CA PHE A 81 6.95 -12.12 -1.96
C PHE A 81 6.36 -11.42 -3.20
N VAL A 82 6.82 -11.78 -4.39
CA VAL A 82 6.36 -11.18 -5.65
C VAL A 82 4.88 -11.49 -5.88
N GLY A 83 4.14 -10.49 -6.37
CA GLY A 83 2.72 -10.58 -6.64
C GLY A 83 1.83 -10.23 -5.44
N GLY A 84 2.39 -10.16 -4.23
CA GLY A 84 1.66 -9.74 -3.04
C GLY A 84 1.67 -8.23 -2.80
N ASP A 85 0.74 -7.80 -1.96
CA ASP A 85 0.54 -6.41 -1.57
C ASP A 85 1.04 -6.18 -0.13
N LEU A 86 1.60 -5.00 0.13
CA LEU A 86 1.89 -4.52 1.47
C LEU A 86 0.69 -3.71 1.96
N ALA A 87 0.16 -4.09 3.12
CA ALA A 87 -0.99 -3.48 3.76
C ALA A 87 -0.66 -2.99 5.18
N VAL A 88 -1.42 -1.99 5.61
CA VAL A 88 -1.45 -1.47 6.99
C VAL A 88 -2.88 -1.52 7.50
N PRO A 89 -3.10 -1.65 8.82
CA PRO A 89 -4.43 -1.48 9.38
C PRO A 89 -4.94 -0.05 9.12
N GLU A 90 -6.25 0.11 8.97
CA GLU A 90 -6.88 1.42 8.78
C GLU A 90 -6.50 2.41 9.89
N SER A 91 -6.32 1.91 11.12
CA SER A 91 -5.92 2.68 12.30
C SER A 91 -4.52 3.32 12.21
N GLU A 92 -3.62 2.76 11.40
CA GLU A 92 -2.26 3.28 11.17
C GLU A 92 -2.16 4.24 9.98
N LEU A 93 -3.26 4.49 9.29
CA LEU A 93 -3.32 5.58 8.32
C LEU A 93 -3.17 6.90 9.06
N LEU A 94 -2.22 7.73 8.62
CA LEU A 94 -2.00 9.04 9.23
C LEU A 94 -3.32 9.81 9.28
N PRO A 95 -3.66 10.47 10.41
CA PRO A 95 -4.81 11.35 10.45
C PRO A 95 -4.66 12.41 9.37
N LEU A 96 -5.63 12.46 8.47
CA LEU A 96 -5.65 13.43 7.39
C LEU A 96 -5.96 14.83 7.97
N PRO A 97 -5.36 15.90 7.44
CA PRO A 97 -5.81 17.26 7.70
C PRO A 97 -7.31 17.40 7.36
N GLU A 98 -8.03 18.29 8.04
CA GLU A 98 -9.42 18.61 7.69
C GLU A 98 -9.56 18.88 6.18
N GLY A 99 -10.49 18.17 5.54
CA GLY A 99 -10.77 18.29 4.10
C GLY A 99 -9.93 17.42 3.17
N SER A 100 -9.05 16.55 3.70
CA SER A 100 -8.34 15.54 2.91
C SER A 100 -8.96 14.15 3.11
N PHE A 101 -9.09 13.38 2.04
CA PHE A 101 -9.58 11.99 2.06
C PHE A 101 -8.59 11.08 1.33
N TYR A 102 -8.37 9.87 1.83
CA TYR A 102 -7.63 8.87 1.07
C TYR A 102 -8.51 8.36 -0.08
N ILE A 103 -7.92 8.12 -1.26
CA ILE A 103 -8.68 7.67 -2.45
C ILE A 103 -9.44 6.36 -2.18
N PHE A 104 -8.88 5.45 -1.36
CA PHE A 104 -9.57 4.22 -0.95
C PHE A 104 -10.73 4.45 0.04
N GLN A 105 -10.76 5.59 0.74
CA GLN A 105 -11.91 5.97 1.59
C GLN A 105 -13.05 6.56 0.75
N LEU A 106 -12.78 7.01 -0.47
CA LEU A 106 -13.80 7.58 -1.35
C LEU A 106 -14.52 6.49 -2.14
N VAL A 107 -13.81 5.47 -2.61
CA VAL A 107 -14.41 4.37 -3.40
C VAL A 107 -15.36 3.54 -2.55
N GLY A 108 -16.64 3.46 -2.95
CA GLY A 108 -17.73 2.73 -2.28
C GLY A 108 -18.67 3.59 -1.42
N LEU A 109 -18.34 4.87 -1.17
CA LEU A 109 -19.22 5.77 -0.44
C LEU A 109 -20.45 6.15 -1.26
N SER A 110 -21.61 6.20 -0.58
CA SER A 110 -22.86 6.66 -1.19
C SER A 110 -22.85 8.19 -1.31
N VAL A 111 -23.00 8.68 -2.53
CA VAL A 111 -23.14 10.09 -2.85
C VAL A 111 -24.61 10.47 -2.72
N LEU A 112 -24.88 11.56 -2.00
CA LEU A 112 -26.21 12.17 -1.88
C LEU A 112 -26.17 13.59 -2.48
N ASP A 113 -27.27 14.04 -3.07
CA ASP A 113 -27.45 15.45 -3.41
C ASP A 113 -27.75 16.31 -2.16
N GLU A 114 -27.80 17.64 -2.30
CA GLU A 114 -28.12 18.59 -1.21
C GLU A 114 -29.54 18.39 -0.62
N ARG A 115 -30.37 17.58 -1.27
CA ARG A 115 -31.74 17.24 -0.86
C ARG A 115 -31.85 15.82 -0.27
N GLY A 116 -30.73 15.11 -0.15
CA GLY A 116 -30.66 13.76 0.41
C GLY A 116 -30.99 12.62 -0.56
N HIS A 117 -31.11 12.89 -1.86
CA HIS A 117 -31.33 11.83 -2.86
C HIS A 117 -30.02 11.12 -3.20
N SER A 118 -30.07 9.79 -3.25
CA SER A 118 -28.91 8.98 -3.62
C SER A 118 -28.55 9.11 -5.10
N LEU A 119 -27.31 9.50 -5.36
CA LEU A 119 -26.73 9.62 -6.70
C LEU A 119 -25.90 8.39 -7.11
N GLY A 120 -25.65 7.45 -6.18
CA GLY A 120 -24.91 6.22 -6.40
C GLY A 120 -23.67 6.08 -5.52
N GLN A 121 -22.81 5.10 -5.80
CA GLN A 121 -21.54 4.90 -5.08
C GLN A 121 -20.35 5.39 -5.91
N ILE A 122 -19.37 6.02 -5.27
CA ILE A 122 -18.12 6.42 -5.92
C ILE A 122 -17.39 5.16 -6.38
N LYS A 123 -17.26 4.97 -7.68
CA LYS A 123 -16.60 3.79 -8.27
C LYS A 123 -15.09 3.99 -8.44
N GLU A 124 -14.68 5.22 -8.74
CA GLU A 124 -13.31 5.58 -9.08
C GLU A 124 -13.17 7.10 -8.96
N VAL A 125 -12.00 7.60 -8.58
CA VAL A 125 -11.68 9.03 -8.55
C VAL A 125 -10.81 9.34 -9.76
N LEU A 126 -11.34 10.13 -10.70
CA LEU A 126 -10.59 10.60 -11.86
C LEU A 126 -9.83 11.88 -11.51
N GLN A 127 -8.54 11.91 -11.80
CA GLN A 127 -7.69 13.08 -11.61
C GLN A 127 -7.46 13.76 -12.97
N PRO A 128 -8.07 14.93 -13.26
CA PRO A 128 -7.73 15.70 -14.45
C PRO A 128 -6.32 16.26 -14.26
N GLY A 129 -5.45 16.00 -15.25
CA GLY A 129 -4.05 16.45 -15.27
C GLY A 129 -3.88 17.92 -15.56
#